data_AF-A0A2M6VBC1-F1
#
_entry.id   AF-A0A2M6VBC1-F1
#
_cell.length_a   1.000
_cell.length_b   1.000
_cell.length_c   1.000
_cell.angle_alpha   90.00
_cell.angle_beta   90.00
_cell.angle_gamma   90.00
#
_symmetry.space_group_name_H-M   'P 1'
#
loop_
_entity.id
_entity.type
_entity.pdbx_description
1 polymer ?
#
loop_
_entity_poly.entity_id
_entity_poly.type
_entity_poly.pdbx_seq_one_letter_code
_entity_poly.pdbx_strand_id
1 'polypeptide(L)'
;MKLNPFISLAVLVWACGVSAGVHASPKWEPIMNNPDGLFYIDAKSVTEEDGIKKVWSALDYKKPQSTSNGKTYLSLQSQVQVNCKRKMARVLHMTYYSEAMLKGDTVFRQGMLHEWLEIDPSSPIHKIARKIC
;
A
#
# COMPACT_ATOMS: atom_id res chain seq x y z
N MET A 1 31.01 -63.03 -36.70
CA MET A 1 31.33 -62.16 -35.54
C MET A 1 30.93 -60.72 -35.88
N LYS A 2 29.71 -60.30 -35.54
CA LYS A 2 29.27 -58.89 -35.56
C LYS A 2 28.34 -58.72 -34.36
N LEU A 3 28.86 -58.04 -33.35
CA LEU A 3 28.27 -57.82 -32.03
C LEU A 3 27.38 -56.57 -32.10
N ASN A 4 26.15 -56.68 -31.61
CA ASN A 4 25.14 -55.62 -31.62
C ASN A 4 25.39 -54.65 -30.45
N PRO A 5 25.54 -53.33 -30.66
CA PRO A 5 25.71 -52.40 -29.54
C PRO A 5 24.33 -51.87 -29.14
N PHE A 6 23.70 -52.51 -28.16
CA PHE A 6 22.67 -51.86 -27.35
C PHE A 6 23.39 -50.87 -26.41
N ILE A 7 23.57 -49.64 -26.87
CA ILE A 7 24.00 -48.53 -26.03
C ILE A 7 22.74 -47.95 -25.40
N SER A 8 22.57 -48.26 -24.11
CA SER A 8 21.49 -47.77 -23.25
C SER A 8 21.39 -46.25 -23.31
N LEU A 9 20.22 -45.77 -23.73
CA LEU A 9 19.85 -44.36 -23.68
C LEU A 9 19.80 -43.94 -22.20
N ALA A 10 20.75 -43.09 -21.78
CA ALA A 10 20.73 -42.48 -20.47
C ALA A 10 19.52 -41.55 -20.34
N VAL A 11 18.58 -41.91 -19.47
CA VAL A 11 17.43 -41.07 -19.12
C VAL A 11 17.93 -39.90 -18.27
N LEU A 12 18.10 -38.74 -18.88
CA LEU A 12 18.29 -37.46 -18.18
C LEU A 12 16.97 -37.11 -17.48
N VAL A 13 16.87 -37.45 -16.19
CA VAL A 13 15.79 -36.96 -15.32
C VAL A 13 16.02 -35.46 -15.11
N TRP A 14 15.38 -34.66 -15.95
CA TRP A 14 15.30 -33.22 -15.75
C TRP A 14 14.38 -32.97 -14.56
N ALA A 15 14.98 -32.76 -13.39
CA ALA A 15 14.26 -32.36 -12.19
C ALA A 15 13.60 -31.00 -12.44
N CYS A 16 12.31 -31.02 -12.80
CA CYS A 16 11.43 -29.86 -12.72
C CYS A 16 11.37 -29.43 -11.25
N GLY A 17 12.27 -28.53 -10.86
CA GLY A 17 12.19 -27.83 -9.59
C GLY A 17 10.85 -27.12 -9.51
N VAL A 18 9.96 -27.65 -8.67
CA VAL A 18 8.69 -27.01 -8.33
C VAL A 18 9.05 -25.67 -7.72
N SER A 19 8.95 -24.62 -8.53
CA SER A 19 9.06 -23.25 -8.06
C SER A 19 7.82 -23.01 -7.20
N ALA A 20 7.93 -23.25 -5.90
CA ALA A 20 6.95 -22.77 -4.94
C ALA A 20 6.94 -21.25 -5.08
N GLY A 21 6.00 -20.73 -5.86
CA GLY A 21 5.86 -19.30 -6.09
C GLY A 21 5.75 -18.62 -4.74
N VAL A 22 6.70 -17.75 -4.42
CA VAL A 22 6.59 -16.87 -3.27
C VAL A 22 5.43 -15.91 -3.59
N HIS A 23 4.25 -16.18 -3.04
CA HIS A 23 3.12 -15.26 -3.14
C HIS A 23 3.45 -14.00 -2.34
N ALA A 24 4.06 -13.01 -3.00
CA ALA A 24 4.28 -11.70 -2.40
C ALA A 24 2.94 -10.98 -2.28
N SER A 25 2.43 -10.80 -1.07
CA SER A 25 1.25 -9.96 -0.85
C SER A 25 1.56 -8.54 -1.32
N PRO A 26 0.64 -7.88 -2.06
CA PRO A 26 0.84 -6.51 -2.51
C PRO A 26 1.10 -5.59 -1.30
N LYS A 27 1.98 -4.60 -1.49
CA LYS A 27 2.28 -3.60 -0.45
C LYS A 27 1.03 -2.86 0.04
N TRP A 28 0.13 -2.55 -0.88
CA TRP A 28 -1.08 -1.77 -0.62
C TRP A 28 -2.30 -2.66 -0.55
N GLU A 29 -2.93 -2.73 0.63
CA GLU A 29 -4.18 -3.43 0.87
C GLU A 29 -5.36 -2.46 0.76
N PRO A 30 -6.41 -2.75 -0.03
CA PRO A 30 -7.58 -1.89 -0.11
C PRO A 30 -8.39 -1.96 1.20
N ILE A 31 -8.83 -0.81 1.70
CA ILE A 31 -9.59 -0.71 2.97
C ILE A 31 -10.97 -0.08 2.81
N MET A 32 -11.17 0.73 1.78
CA MET A 32 -12.45 1.41 1.54
C MET A 32 -12.54 1.94 0.11
N ASN A 33 -13.69 1.75 -0.52
CA ASN A 33 -14.05 2.39 -1.79
C ASN A 33 -15.18 3.39 -1.50
N ASN A 34 -15.04 4.63 -1.93
CA ASN A 34 -16.07 5.65 -1.81
C ASN A 34 -16.21 6.43 -3.14
N PRO A 35 -17.10 7.43 -3.25
CA PRO A 35 -17.23 8.22 -4.48
C PRO A 35 -15.94 8.93 -4.92
N ASP A 36 -15.04 9.29 -4.01
CA ASP A 36 -13.78 9.98 -4.32
C ASP A 36 -12.75 9.04 -4.95
N GLY A 37 -12.64 7.82 -4.40
CA GLY A 37 -11.51 6.95 -4.70
C GLY A 37 -11.50 5.62 -3.97
N LEU A 38 -10.39 4.91 -4.17
CA LEU A 38 -10.04 3.69 -3.45
C LEU A 38 -8.92 4.02 -2.44
N PHE A 39 -9.21 3.76 -1.18
CA PHE A 39 -8.27 3.94 -0.07
C PHE A 39 -7.55 2.63 0.21
N TYR A 40 -6.26 2.76 0.49
CA TYR A 40 -5.35 1.66 0.79
C TYR A 40 -4.56 1.91 2.07
N ILE A 41 -4.05 0.83 2.64
CA ILE A 41 -3.10 0.83 3.75
C ILE A 41 -1.89 -0.05 3.40
N ASP A 42 -0.71 0.35 3.84
CA ASP A 42 0.44 -0.55 3.92
C ASP A 42 0.50 -1.13 5.34
N ALA A 43 -0.19 -2.25 5.55
CA ALA A 43 -0.28 -2.89 6.85
C ALA A 43 1.08 -3.38 7.38
N LYS A 44 2.05 -3.60 6.50
CA LYS A 44 3.42 -4.01 6.86
C LYS A 44 4.27 -2.83 7.33
N SER A 45 3.81 -1.60 7.12
CA SER A 45 4.50 -0.38 7.57
C SER A 45 4.15 0.09 8.98
N VAL A 46 3.26 -0.63 9.68
CA VAL A 46 2.80 -0.23 11.01
C VAL A 46 3.98 -0.25 11.98
N THR A 47 4.18 0.88 12.65
CA THR A 47 5.13 1.05 13.76
C THR A 47 4.38 1.59 14.98
N GLU A 48 4.92 1.38 16.17
CA GLU A 48 4.30 1.86 17.42
C GLU A 48 5.36 2.47 18.33
N GLU A 49 5.03 3.63 18.91
CA GLU A 49 5.85 4.37 19.86
C GLU A 49 4.92 5.09 20.85
N ASP A 50 5.16 4.95 22.15
CA ASP A 50 4.35 5.56 23.22
C ASP A 50 2.82 5.32 23.10
N GLY A 51 2.43 4.13 22.61
CA GLY A 51 1.01 3.79 22.41
C GLY A 51 0.34 4.51 21.23
N ILE A 52 1.14 5.14 20.37
CA ILE A 52 0.72 5.74 19.10
C ILE A 52 1.21 4.86 17.96
N LYS A 53 0.27 4.35 17.16
CA LYS A 53 0.59 3.60 15.95
C LYS A 53 0.77 4.55 14.77
N LYS A 54 1.72 4.28 13.89
CA LYS A 54 2.02 5.05 12.69
C LYS A 54 2.01 4.12 11.48
N VAL A 55 1.33 4.53 10.40
CA VAL A 55 1.14 3.70 9.20
C VAL A 55 1.09 4.56 7.94
N TRP A 56 1.47 3.98 6.82
CA TRP A 56 1.24 4.59 5.50
C TRP A 56 -0.13 4.21 4.93
N SER A 57 -0.82 5.19 4.37
CA SER A 57 -2.03 5.02 3.57
C SER A 57 -1.86 5.64 2.18
N ALA A 58 -2.71 5.21 1.25
CA ALA A 58 -2.82 5.81 -0.07
C ALA A 58 -4.28 6.05 -0.42
N LEU A 59 -4.53 7.05 -1.24
CA LEU A 59 -5.81 7.31 -1.90
C LEU A 59 -5.56 7.40 -3.40
N ASP A 60 -6.24 6.55 -4.15
CA ASP A 60 -6.30 6.59 -5.60
C ASP A 60 -7.64 7.17 -6.04
N TYR A 61 -7.64 8.36 -6.64
CA TYR A 61 -8.86 9.05 -7.00
C TYR A 61 -9.46 8.49 -8.29
N LYS A 62 -10.79 8.48 -8.36
CA LYS A 62 -11.51 8.12 -9.59
C LYS A 62 -11.40 9.17 -10.69
N LYS A 63 -11.15 10.43 -10.31
CA LYS A 63 -11.05 11.58 -11.20
C LYS A 63 -9.85 12.43 -10.81
N PRO A 64 -9.20 13.10 -11.78
CA PRO A 64 -8.12 14.03 -11.47
C PRO A 64 -8.60 15.14 -10.53
N GLN A 65 -7.76 15.47 -9.56
CA GLN A 65 -7.94 16.53 -8.59
C GLN A 65 -6.96 17.67 -8.88
N SER A 66 -7.18 18.84 -8.30
CA SER A 66 -6.29 20.00 -8.47
C SER A 66 -5.78 20.50 -7.12
N THR A 67 -4.49 20.79 -7.05
CA THR A 67 -3.89 21.50 -5.91
C THR A 67 -4.31 22.98 -5.93
N SER A 68 -4.05 23.70 -4.83
CA SER A 68 -4.34 25.15 -4.75
C SER A 68 -3.60 25.99 -5.79
N ASN A 69 -2.45 25.52 -6.28
CA ASN A 69 -1.70 26.15 -7.37
C ASN A 69 -2.01 25.57 -8.76
N GLY A 70 -3.11 24.83 -8.92
CA GLY A 70 -3.61 24.37 -10.21
C GLY A 70 -2.92 23.15 -10.81
N LYS A 71 -2.02 22.47 -10.07
CA LYS A 71 -1.42 21.22 -10.55
C LYS A 71 -2.39 20.06 -10.39
N THR A 72 -2.47 19.23 -11.41
CA THR A 72 -3.32 18.04 -11.41
C THR A 72 -2.65 16.88 -10.67
N TYR A 73 -3.42 16.14 -9.87
CA TYR A 73 -2.99 14.88 -9.25
C TYR A 73 -4.10 13.83 -9.33
N LEU A 74 -3.73 12.55 -9.29
CA LEU A 74 -4.67 11.43 -9.33
C LEU A 74 -4.52 10.48 -8.16
N SER A 75 -3.43 10.58 -7.40
CA SER A 75 -3.28 9.84 -6.15
C SER A 75 -2.48 10.61 -5.11
N LEU A 76 -2.65 10.23 -3.85
CA LEU A 76 -1.84 10.74 -2.75
C LEU A 76 -1.46 9.65 -1.75
N GLN A 77 -0.30 9.82 -1.13
CA GLN A 77 0.18 9.00 -0.03
C GLN A 77 0.15 9.83 1.25
N SER A 78 -0.29 9.24 2.36
CA SER A 78 -0.31 9.88 3.68
C SER A 78 0.38 9.04 4.73
N GLN A 79 1.10 9.66 5.66
CA GLN A 79 1.51 9.00 6.89
C GLN A 79 0.53 9.38 7.99
N VAL A 80 -0.12 8.37 8.59
CA VAL A 80 -1.16 8.56 9.60
C VAL A 80 -0.65 8.07 10.94
N GLN A 81 -0.87 8.85 11.99
CA GLN A 81 -0.75 8.40 13.37
C GLN A 81 -2.13 8.18 13.98
N VAL A 82 -2.26 7.13 14.78
CA VAL A 82 -3.48 6.71 15.44
C VAL A 82 -3.18 6.43 16.91
N ASN A 83 -3.91 7.11 17.79
CA ASN A 83 -3.95 6.78 19.21
C ASN A 83 -5.16 5.87 19.46
N CYS A 84 -4.92 4.56 19.53
CA CYS A 84 -5.98 3.55 19.64
C CYS A 84 -6.80 3.67 20.94
N LYS A 85 -6.17 4.10 22.04
CA LYS A 85 -6.84 4.29 23.34
C LYS A 85 -7.77 5.51 23.32
N ARG A 86 -7.30 6.62 22.75
CA ARG A 86 -8.05 7.89 22.68
C ARG A 86 -8.97 7.99 21.47
N LYS A 87 -8.91 7.06 20.52
CA LYS A 87 -9.65 7.08 19.24
C LYS A 87 -9.42 8.38 18.46
N MET A 88 -8.19 8.87 18.49
CA MET A 88 -7.77 10.07 17.75
C MET A 88 -6.75 9.70 16.68
N ALA A 89 -6.70 10.50 15.62
CA ALA A 89 -5.71 10.37 14.57
C ALA A 89 -5.19 11.73 14.12
N ARG A 90 -4.03 11.73 13.45
CA ARG A 90 -3.50 12.88 12.73
C ARG A 90 -2.73 12.43 11.50
N VAL A 91 -2.65 13.30 10.50
CA VAL A 91 -1.86 13.07 9.28
C VAL A 91 -0.53 13.83 9.40
N LEU A 92 0.60 13.12 9.30
CA LEU A 92 1.93 13.71 9.46
C LEU A 92 2.51 14.25 8.15
N HIS A 93 2.27 13.57 7.04
CA HIS A 93 2.83 13.96 5.76
C HIS A 93 1.88 13.53 4.66
N MET A 94 1.81 14.34 3.60
CA MET A 94 1.13 13.97 2.37
C MET A 94 2.01 14.24 1.16
N THR A 95 2.03 13.29 0.22
CA THR A 95 2.68 13.44 -1.07
C THR A 95 1.66 13.18 -2.17
N TYR A 96 1.57 14.09 -3.13
CA TYR A 96 0.60 14.07 -4.22
C TYR A 96 1.29 13.71 -5.52
N TYR A 97 0.66 12.84 -6.30
CA TYR A 97 1.23 12.22 -7.49
C TYR A 97 0.35 12.50 -8.72
N SER A 98 0.98 12.78 -9.85
CA SER A 98 0.28 13.13 -11.10
C SER A 98 -0.56 11.98 -11.65
N GLU A 99 -0.20 10.72 -11.36
CA GLU A 99 -0.87 9.53 -11.86
C GLU A 99 -1.49 8.68 -10.76
N ALA A 100 -2.22 7.65 -11.18
CA ALA A 100 -2.86 6.68 -10.30
C ALA A 100 -1.81 5.87 -9.51
N MET A 101 -2.21 5.38 -8.34
CA MET A 101 -1.43 4.43 -7.54
C MET A 101 0.00 4.89 -7.21
N LEU A 102 0.14 6.17 -6.84
CA LEU A 102 1.38 6.81 -6.40
C LEU A 102 2.49 6.85 -7.47
N LYS A 103 2.10 6.90 -8.75
CA LYS A 103 3.01 6.95 -9.90
C LYS A 103 3.12 8.35 -10.50
N GLY A 104 4.05 8.51 -11.43
CA GLY A 104 4.32 9.78 -12.10
C GLY A 104 5.05 10.77 -11.19
N ASP A 105 4.90 12.05 -11.52
CA ASP A 105 5.62 13.13 -10.86
C ASP A 105 5.01 13.46 -9.50
N THR A 106 5.87 13.80 -8.54
CA THR A 106 5.41 14.43 -7.31
C THR A 106 5.05 15.88 -7.58
N VAL A 107 3.76 16.22 -7.49
CA VAL A 107 3.28 17.58 -7.80
C VAL A 107 3.20 18.48 -6.58
N PHE A 108 3.03 17.89 -5.38
CA PHE A 108 2.96 18.62 -4.11
C PHE A 108 3.39 17.73 -2.93
N ARG A 109 3.97 18.35 -1.90
CA ARG A 109 4.28 17.73 -0.61
C ARG A 109 3.80 18.63 0.51
N GLN A 110 3.08 18.05 1.45
CA GLN A 110 2.61 18.73 2.65
C GLN A 110 3.23 18.08 3.90
N GLY A 111 3.76 18.91 4.79
CA GLY A 111 4.33 18.49 6.07
C GLY A 111 3.25 18.14 7.11
N MET A 112 3.65 18.14 8.39
CA MET A 112 2.74 17.83 9.51
C MET A 112 1.45 18.61 9.45
N LEU A 113 0.33 17.90 9.35
CA LEU A 113 -0.98 18.44 9.68
C LEU A 113 -1.12 18.31 11.19
N HIS A 114 -1.14 19.46 11.86
CA HIS A 114 -0.72 19.54 13.25
C HIS A 114 -1.73 18.98 14.26
N GLU A 115 -3.01 18.87 13.92
CA GLU A 115 -4.04 18.61 14.92
C GLU A 115 -4.43 17.14 15.01
N TRP A 116 -4.49 16.65 16.26
CA TRP A 116 -5.16 15.40 16.60
C TRP A 116 -6.66 15.61 16.53
N LEU A 117 -7.34 14.80 15.73
CA LEU A 117 -8.79 14.85 15.57
C LEU A 117 -9.40 13.53 16.04
N GLU A 118 -10.62 13.59 16.55
CA GLU A 118 -11.43 12.40 16.77
C GLU A 118 -11.67 11.68 15.44
N ILE A 119 -11.64 10.34 15.49
CA ILE A 119 -11.82 9.53 14.30
C ILE A 119 -13.32 9.44 13.97
N ASP A 120 -13.75 10.18 12.94
CA ASP A 120 -15.09 10.06 12.37
C ASP A 120 -15.34 8.62 11.88
N PRO A 121 -16.41 7.92 12.35
CA PRO A 121 -16.73 6.55 11.96
C PRO A 121 -16.97 6.31 10.46
N SER A 122 -17.32 7.35 9.71
CA SER A 122 -17.51 7.33 8.26
C SER A 122 -16.21 7.50 7.48
N SER A 123 -15.14 7.94 8.13
CA SER A 123 -13.87 8.27 7.48
C SER A 123 -13.04 7.05 7.09
N PRO A 124 -12.15 7.19 6.08
CA PRO A 124 -11.14 6.16 5.78
C PRO A 124 -10.25 5.84 6.98
N ILE A 125 -9.94 6.84 7.81
CA ILE A 125 -9.11 6.70 9.00
C ILE A 125 -9.76 5.75 10.01
N HIS A 126 -11.09 5.72 10.10
CA HIS A 126 -11.78 4.73 10.94
C HIS A 126 -11.50 3.29 10.50
N LYS A 127 -11.47 3.04 9.18
CA LYS A 127 -11.12 1.72 8.63
C LYS A 127 -9.65 1.37 8.88
N ILE A 128 -8.75 2.35 8.77
CA ILE A 128 -7.34 2.20 9.16
C ILE A 128 -7.23 1.81 10.63
N ALA A 129 -7.87 2.56 11.54
CA ALA A 129 -7.82 2.31 12.97
C ALA A 129 -8.38 0.93 13.34
N ARG A 130 -9.50 0.52 12.73
CA ARG A 130 -10.08 -0.83 12.88
C ARG A 130 -9.12 -1.95 12.48
N LYS A 131 -8.20 -1.69 11.55
CA LYS A 131 -7.23 -2.67 11.05
C LYS A 131 -5.98 -2.76 11.93
N ILE A 132 -5.53 -1.64 12.50
CA ILE A 132 -4.20 -1.58 13.15
C ILE A 132 -4.24 -1.58 14.69
N CYS A 133 -5.37 -1.33 15.34
CA CYS A 133 -5.42 -1.07 16.80
C CYS A 133 -5.41 -2.30 17.74
#